data_AF-A0A950PGD7-F1
#
_entry.id   AF-A0A950PGD7-F1
#
_cell.length_a   1.000
_cell.length_b   1.000
_cell.length_c   1.000
_cell.angle_alpha   90.00
_cell.angle_beta   90.00
_cell.angle_gamma   90.00
#
_symmetry.space_group_name_H-M   'P 1'
#
loop_
_entity.id
_entity.type
_entity.pdbx_description
1 polymer ?
#
loop_
_entity_poly.entity_id
_entity_poly.type
_entity_poly.pdbx_seq_one_letter_code
_entity_poly.pdbx_strand_id
1 'polypeptide(L)' 'IRYSCINANVCKECLIAIDGRVGYACTTRLRSDAAMTLDPLPGKPVLRDLVTETRPPRERLK' A
#
# COMPACT_ATOMS: atom_id res chain seq x y z
N ILE A 1 3.20 5.98 -1.57
CA ILE A 1 2.98 4.54 -1.85
C ILE A 1 4.10 4.05 -2.77
N ARG A 2 4.53 2.79 -2.70
CA ARG A 2 5.50 2.21 -3.64
C ARG A 2 4.79 1.53 -4.80
N TYR A 3 5.41 1.53 -5.98
CA TYR A 3 4.89 0.86 -7.18
C TYR A 3 6.06 0.54 -8.12
N SER A 4 5.99 -0.59 -8.83
CA SER A 4 7.10 -1.05 -9.68
C SER A 4 6.69 -2.03 -10.79
N CYS A 5 5.51 -2.65 -10.73
CA CYS A 5 5.26 -3.84 -11.54
C CYS A 5 5.14 -3.60 -13.04
N ILE A 6 5.70 -4.55 -13.80
CA ILE A 6 5.58 -4.68 -15.27
C ILE A 6 4.19 -5.12 -15.73
N ASN A 7 3.42 -5.77 -14.84
CA ASN A 7 2.05 -6.20 -15.07
C ASN A 7 1.25 -6.02 -13.77
N ALA A 8 -0.05 -5.73 -13.86
CA ALA A 8 -0.91 -5.36 -12.75
C ALA A 8 -0.78 -6.33 -11.57
N ASN A 9 -0.66 -5.80 -10.35
CA ASN A 9 -0.54 -6.50 -9.05
C ASN A 9 0.70 -7.41 -8.79
N VAL A 10 1.56 -7.67 -9.79
CA VAL A 10 2.64 -8.67 -9.65
C VAL A 10 3.69 -8.31 -8.60
N CYS A 11 4.09 -7.04 -8.50
CA CYS A 11 5.15 -6.62 -7.56
C CYS A 11 4.69 -6.58 -6.10
N LYS A 12 3.38 -6.45 -5.86
CA LYS A 12 2.76 -6.32 -4.52
C LYS A 12 3.25 -5.15 -3.64
N GLU A 13 4.07 -4.25 -4.18
CA GLU A 13 4.59 -3.07 -3.48
C GLU A 13 3.54 -2.00 -3.20
N CYS A 14 2.41 -2.03 -3.93
CA CYS A 14 1.34 -1.02 -3.86
C CYS A 14 0.17 -1.41 -2.94
N LEU A 15 0.41 -2.31 -1.99
CA LEU A 15 -0.57 -2.63 -0.96
C LEU A 15 -0.68 -1.48 0.04
N ILE A 16 -1.90 -0.97 0.24
CA ILE A 16 -2.26 0.08 1.21
C ILE A 16 -3.66 -0.21 1.76
N ALA A 17 -4.11 0.53 2.79
CA ALA A 17 -5.51 0.55 3.17
C ALA A 17 -6.28 1.54 2.28
N ILE A 18 -7.41 1.09 1.73
CA ILE A 18 -8.33 1.87 0.90
C ILE A 18 -9.70 1.70 1.53
N ASP A 19 -10.29 2.78 2.03
CA ASP A 19 -11.54 2.76 2.79
C ASP A 19 -11.51 1.72 3.94
N GLY A 20 -10.38 1.68 4.65
CA GLY A 20 -10.13 0.77 5.77
C GLY A 20 -9.83 -0.69 5.39
N ARG A 21 -9.79 -1.04 4.09
CA ARG A 21 -9.50 -2.40 3.61
C ARG A 21 -8.18 -2.47 2.88
N VAL A 22 -7.39 -3.52 3.14
CA VAL A 22 -6.13 -3.74 2.41
C VAL A 22 -6.41 -4.08 0.95
N GLY A 23 -5.82 -3.32 0.02
CA GLY A 23 -6.00 -3.51 -1.41
C GLY A 23 -4.79 -3.06 -2.22
N TYR A 24 -4.70 -3.51 -3.48
CA TYR A 24 -3.68 -3.09 -4.42
C TYR A 24 -4.08 -1.78 -5.09
N ALA A 25 -3.40 -0.68 -4.78
CA ALA A 25 -3.73 0.62 -5.36
C ALA A 25 -3.72 0.62 -6.90
N CYS A 26 -2.83 -0.17 -7.53
CA CYS A 26 -2.70 -0.20 -8.99
C CYS A 26 -3.88 -0.84 -9.74
N THR A 27 -4.73 -1.61 -9.05
CA THR A 27 -5.90 -2.27 -9.66
C THR A 27 -7.22 -1.82 -9.06
N THR A 28 -7.20 -1.10 -7.94
CA THR A 28 -8.41 -0.58 -7.32
C THR A 28 -9.00 0.52 -8.21
N ARG A 29 -10.26 0.35 -8.58
CA ARG A 29 -10.99 1.36 -9.36
C ARG A 29 -11.32 2.57 -8.48
N LEU A 30 -11.12 3.76 -9.04
CA LEU A 30 -11.57 4.99 -8.41
C LEU A 30 -13.10 5.06 -8.43
N ARG A 31 -13.67 5.56 -7.34
CA ARG A 31 -15.09 5.84 -7.21
C ARG A 31 -15.35 7.31 -7.53
N SER A 32 -16.33 7.59 -8.38
CA SER A 32 -16.72 8.95 -8.76
C SER A 32 -17.81 9.53 -7.87
N ASP A 33 -18.51 8.67 -7.14
CA ASP A 33 -19.69 8.96 -6.33
C ASP A 33 -19.35 9.26 -4.85
N ALA A 34 -18.11 9.01 -4.43
CA ALA A 34 -17.69 9.20 -3.05
C ALA A 34 -16.19 9.51 -2.94
N ALA A 35 -15.82 10.27 -1.90
CA ALA A 35 -14.44 10.38 -1.48
C ALA A 35 -13.91 9.00 -1.05
N MET A 36 -12.64 8.72 -1.39
CA MET A 36 -11.93 7.52 -0.98
C MET A 36 -10.84 7.91 0.00
N THR A 37 -10.70 7.17 1.09
CA THR A 37 -9.62 7.37 2.06
C THR A 37 -8.49 6.39 1.77
N LEU A 38 -7.26 6.91 1.73
CA LEU A 38 -6.05 6.12 1.48
C LEU A 38 -5.14 6.23 2.70
N ASP A 39 -4.83 5.10 3.30
CA ASP A 39 -4.02 5.00 4.51
C ASP A 39 -2.85 4.03 4.32
N PRO A 40 -1.75 4.17 5.07
CA PRO A 40 -0.67 3.20 5.08
C PRO A 40 -1.16 1.79 5.47
N LEU A 41 -0.36 0.77 5.20
CA LEU A 41 -0.71 -0.60 5.60
C LEU A 41 -0.91 -0.71 7.13
N PRO A 42 -2.08 -1.22 7.58
CA PRO A 42 -2.38 -1.33 9.00
C PRO A 42 -1.43 -2.32 9.69
N GLY A 43 -1.00 -1.99 10.91
CA GLY A 43 -0.11 -2.82 11.70
C GLY A 43 1.36 -2.85 11.23
N LYS A 44 1.73 -1.99 10.27
CA LYS A 44 3.12 -1.82 9.82
C LYS A 44 3.64 -0.42 10.21
N PRO A 45 4.91 -0.29 10.62
CA PRO A 45 5.51 1.02 10.87
C PRO A 45 5.46 1.88 9.61
N VAL A 46 4.99 3.12 9.73
CA VAL A 46 5.00 4.10 8.65
C VAL A 46 6.41 4.67 8.55
N LEU A 47 7.01 4.57 7.35
CA LEU A 47 8.31 5.20 7.07
C LEU A 47 8.09 6.65 6.63
N ARG A 48 7.20 6.86 5.66
CA ARG A 48 6.79 8.18 5.16
C ARG A 48 5.56 8.04 4.26
N ASP A 49 4.61 8.97 4.36
CA ASP A 49 3.37 8.97 3.57
C ASP A 49 2.69 7.58 3.63
N LEU A 50 2.32 7.00 2.49
CA LEU A 50 1.75 5.66 2.37
C LEU A 50 2.81 4.54 2.27
N VAL A 51 4.06 4.81 2.63
CA VAL A 51 5.14 3.80 2.60
C VAL A 51 5.34 3.25 4.01
N THR A 52 5.19 1.93 4.15
CA THR A 52 5.40 1.21 5.41
C THR A 52 6.61 0.28 5.35
N GLU A 53 7.17 -0.06 6.51
CA GLU A 53 8.20 -1.09 6.64
C GLU A 53 7.58 -2.48 6.43
N THR A 54 7.69 -2.99 5.21
CA THR A 54 7.17 -4.30 4.80
C THR A 54 8.17 -5.43 5.08
N ARG A 55 9.46 -5.11 5.29
CA ARG A 55 10.48 -6.14 5.53
C ARG A 55 10.25 -6.85 6.87
N PRO A 56 10.46 -8.17 6.92
CA PRO A 56 10.53 -8.91 8.17
C PRO A 56 11.53 -8.27 9.14
N PRO A 57 11.32 -8.35 10.47
CA PRO A 57 12.20 -7.73 11.44
C PRO A 57 13.70 -8.05 11.28
N ARG A 58 14.03 -9.26 10.80
CA ARG A 58 15.40 -9.72 10.57
C ARG A 58 16.10 -9.05 9.39
N GLU A 59 15.34 -8.48 8.44
CA GLU A 59 15.84 -7.85 7.21
C GLU A 59 15.86 -6.31 7.30
N ARG A 60 15.51 -5.75 8.46
CA ARG A 60 15.50 -4.31 8.68
C ARG A 60 16.92 -3.81 8.96
N LEU A 61 17.25 -2.67 8.35
CA LEU A 61 18.49 -1.95 8.67
C LEU A 61 18.35 -1.37 10.09
N LYS A 62 19.40 -1.55 10.90
CA LYS A 62 19.50 -1.01 12.27
C LYS A 62 20.27 0.29 12.27
#